data_AF-A0A1G7JS75-F1
#
_entry.id   AF-A0A1G7JS75-F1
#
_cell.length_a   1.000
_cell.length_b   1.000
_cell.length_c   1.000
_cell.angle_alpha   90.00
_cell.angle_beta   90.00
_cell.angle_gamma   90.00
#
_symmetry.space_group_name_H-M   'P 1'
#
loop_
_entity.id
_entity.type
_entity.pdbx_description
1 polymer ?
#
loop_
_entity_poly.entity_id
_entity_poly.type
_entity_poly.pdbx_seq_one_letter_code
_entity_poly.pdbx_strand_id
1 'polypeptide(L)'
;MSDTTEFRVTYDGPALENHEMDPRELAPALLAMADLLDASAKVLYGDKAKVNVNVKGSFKTGSFNVDFVTGVKWLQSVRDIFAGSEATATANASAILGALGVLGKTGLIPLLKWLRARPITQVELTDPVGRDRPRARIYVGNDFYDTEGATVDLLRDVGVRKAMERVLAPLETSGIDVVALGQGSSVNITVDAGDLPSFVSPVAENLRHAPISGARWSARLWA
;
A
#
# COMPACT_ATOMS: atom_id res chain seq x y z
N MET A 1 -14.66 9.84 -20.47
CA MET A 1 -13.80 10.20 -19.32
C MET A 1 -12.87 9.02 -19.06
N SER A 2 -11.58 9.21 -18.83
CA SER A 2 -10.65 8.09 -18.66
C SER A 2 -10.83 7.44 -17.28
N ASP A 3 -11.10 6.14 -17.25
CA ASP A 3 -11.28 5.31 -16.04
C ASP A 3 -9.96 5.07 -15.30
N THR A 4 -9.36 6.15 -14.79
CA THR A 4 -8.00 6.12 -14.26
C THR A 4 -7.89 6.93 -12.99
N THR A 5 -7.34 6.32 -11.94
CA THR A 5 -6.95 7.03 -10.72
C THR A 5 -5.49 7.47 -10.84
N GLU A 6 -5.25 8.75 -10.59
CA GLU A 6 -3.90 9.33 -10.56
C GLU A 6 -3.42 9.51 -9.11
N PHE A 7 -2.19 9.10 -8.84
CA PHE A 7 -1.49 9.37 -7.58
C PHE A 7 -0.02 9.65 -7.86
N ARG A 8 0.65 10.26 -6.89
CA ARG A 8 2.04 10.69 -6.99
C ARG A 8 2.88 10.05 -5.91
N VAL A 9 4.07 9.60 -6.30
CA VAL A 9 5.19 9.31 -5.41
C VAL A 9 6.28 10.34 -5.66
N THR A 10 6.83 10.89 -4.60
CA THR A 10 7.86 11.93 -4.60
C THR A 10 9.04 11.45 -3.77
N TYR A 11 10.22 11.41 -4.37
CA TYR A 11 11.50 11.28 -3.66
C TYR A 11 12.12 12.67 -3.54
N ASP A 12 12.61 13.02 -2.36
CA ASP A 12 13.20 14.33 -2.04
C ASP A 12 14.40 14.20 -1.08
N GLY A 13 15.32 15.15 -1.19
CA GLY A 13 16.54 15.24 -0.39
C GLY A 13 17.68 15.97 -1.12
N PRO A 14 18.79 16.31 -0.42
CA PRO A 14 19.91 17.06 -0.98
C PRO A 14 20.52 16.50 -2.27
N ALA A 15 20.50 15.16 -2.44
CA ALA A 15 21.02 14.52 -3.65
C ALA A 15 20.14 14.80 -4.90
N LEU A 16 18.89 15.21 -4.69
CA LEU A 16 17.90 15.45 -5.73
C LEU A 16 17.63 16.94 -5.98
N GLU A 17 18.45 17.84 -5.41
CA GLU A 17 18.32 19.30 -5.57
C GLU A 17 18.34 19.74 -7.03
N ASN A 18 19.10 19.04 -7.88
CA ASN A 18 19.16 19.27 -9.34
C ASN A 18 18.01 18.60 -10.11
N HIS A 19 17.07 17.97 -9.42
CA HIS A 19 15.92 17.24 -9.99
C HIS A 19 16.32 16.00 -10.80
N GLU A 20 17.46 15.41 -10.45
CA GLU A 20 18.02 14.21 -11.06
C GLU A 20 18.10 13.11 -10.01
N MET A 21 17.85 11.87 -10.44
CA MET A 21 18.01 10.66 -9.62
C MET A 21 18.75 9.63 -10.47
N ASP A 22 19.70 8.89 -9.88
CA ASP A 22 20.40 7.82 -10.60
C ASP A 22 19.35 6.81 -11.12
N PRO A 23 19.33 6.48 -12.43
CA PRO A 23 18.42 5.48 -12.98
C PRO A 23 18.48 4.12 -12.26
N ARG A 24 19.61 3.78 -11.63
CA ARG A 24 19.80 2.58 -10.82
C ARG A 24 19.04 2.62 -9.49
N GLU A 25 18.70 3.79 -8.99
CA GLU A 25 17.83 3.98 -7.82
C GLU A 25 16.37 4.07 -8.26
N LEU A 26 16.13 4.86 -9.31
CA LEU A 26 14.77 5.17 -9.76
C LEU A 26 14.06 3.98 -10.39
N ALA A 27 14.71 3.25 -11.31
CA ALA A 27 14.05 2.17 -12.03
C ALA A 27 13.58 1.03 -11.09
N PRO A 28 14.39 0.58 -10.11
CA PRO A 28 13.92 -0.36 -9.09
C PRO A 28 12.75 0.17 -8.26
N ALA A 29 12.76 1.45 -7.89
CA ALA A 29 11.69 2.05 -7.09
C ALA A 29 10.35 2.11 -7.87
N LEU A 30 10.40 2.42 -9.16
CA LEU A 30 9.24 2.37 -10.06
C LEU A 30 8.68 0.96 -10.19
N LEU A 31 9.56 -0.03 -10.38
CA LEU A 31 9.18 -1.43 -10.47
C LEU A 31 8.56 -1.92 -9.15
N ALA A 32 9.14 -1.54 -8.01
CA ALA A 32 8.62 -1.88 -6.69
C ALA A 32 7.22 -1.31 -6.45
N MET A 33 6.91 -0.11 -6.96
CA MET A 33 5.56 0.45 -6.87
C MET A 33 4.55 -0.34 -7.72
N ALA A 34 4.94 -0.76 -8.93
CA ALA A 34 4.10 -1.65 -9.74
C ALA A 34 3.86 -3.00 -9.03
N ASP A 35 4.91 -3.61 -8.48
CA ASP A 35 4.83 -4.85 -7.70
C ASP A 35 3.91 -4.69 -6.48
N LEU A 36 3.98 -3.55 -5.78
CA LEU A 36 3.15 -3.25 -4.62
C LEU A 36 1.67 -3.18 -4.99
N LEU A 37 1.34 -2.48 -6.08
CA LEU A 37 -0.03 -2.36 -6.58
C LEU A 37 -0.57 -3.72 -7.04
N ASP A 38 0.22 -4.51 -7.75
CA ASP A 38 -0.16 -5.84 -8.20
C ASP A 38 -0.34 -6.83 -7.03
N ALA A 39 0.58 -6.83 -6.05
CA ALA A 39 0.46 -7.64 -4.85
C ALA A 39 -0.81 -7.25 -4.06
N SER A 40 -1.06 -5.96 -3.91
CA SER A 40 -2.25 -5.45 -3.23
C SER A 40 -3.54 -5.85 -3.96
N ALA A 41 -3.55 -5.75 -5.29
CA ALA A 41 -4.70 -6.19 -6.08
C ALA A 41 -4.96 -7.69 -5.94
N LYS A 42 -3.91 -8.52 -5.93
CA LYS A 42 -4.06 -9.96 -5.69
C LYS A 42 -4.63 -10.27 -4.31
N VAL A 43 -4.22 -9.55 -3.27
CA VAL A 43 -4.76 -9.72 -1.92
C VAL A 43 -6.24 -9.32 -1.87
N LEU A 44 -6.60 -8.17 -2.44
CA LEU A 44 -7.95 -7.62 -2.32
C LEU A 44 -8.96 -8.26 -3.29
N TYR A 45 -8.49 -8.78 -4.43
CA TYR A 45 -9.34 -9.23 -5.52
C TYR A 45 -8.98 -10.64 -6.04
N GLY A 46 -7.92 -11.26 -5.55
CA GLY A 46 -7.49 -12.60 -5.96
C GLY A 46 -6.53 -12.62 -7.15
N ASP A 47 -5.97 -13.80 -7.43
CA ASP A 47 -4.80 -14.00 -8.32
C ASP A 47 -4.97 -13.53 -9.77
N LYS A 48 -6.21 -13.41 -10.24
CA LYS A 48 -6.52 -12.99 -11.61
C LYS A 48 -6.56 -11.47 -11.79
N ALA A 49 -6.52 -10.71 -10.69
CA ALA A 49 -6.48 -9.28 -10.74
C ALA A 49 -5.11 -8.81 -11.26
N LYS A 50 -5.13 -7.89 -12.24
CA LYS A 50 -3.93 -7.22 -12.73
C LYS A 50 -4.15 -5.72 -12.70
N VAL A 51 -3.19 -4.98 -12.15
CA VAL A 51 -3.19 -3.52 -12.20
C VAL A 51 -2.35 -3.10 -13.39
N ASN A 52 -2.93 -2.35 -14.31
CA ASN A 52 -2.13 -1.67 -15.31
C ASN A 52 -1.66 -0.35 -14.69
N VAL A 53 -0.34 -0.17 -14.64
CA VAL A 53 0.31 0.99 -14.05
C VAL A 53 1.10 1.69 -15.15
N ASN A 54 0.76 2.94 -15.45
CA ASN A 54 1.54 3.76 -16.36
C ASN A 54 2.20 4.90 -15.59
N VAL A 55 3.45 5.19 -15.93
CA VAL A 55 4.22 6.30 -15.37
C VAL A 55 4.13 7.49 -16.32
N LYS A 56 3.66 8.62 -15.81
CA LYS A 56 3.86 9.94 -16.43
C LYS A 56 4.98 10.64 -15.67
N GLY A 57 6.08 10.95 -16.35
CA GLY A 57 7.16 11.74 -15.77
C GLY A 57 6.74 13.21 -15.70
N SER A 58 6.72 13.80 -14.51
CA SER A 58 6.65 15.25 -14.34
C SER A 58 7.78 15.72 -13.42
N PHE A 59 8.89 16.17 -14.00
CA PHE A 59 9.98 16.81 -13.27
C PHE A 59 9.48 18.19 -12.81
N LYS A 60 9.13 18.32 -11.53
CA LYS A 60 8.81 19.62 -10.93
C LYS A 60 9.93 19.98 -9.96
N THR A 61 10.19 21.27 -9.83
CA THR A 61 11.30 21.82 -9.05
C THR A 61 11.28 21.28 -7.61
N GLY A 62 12.35 20.59 -7.23
CA GLY A 62 12.64 20.07 -5.88
C GLY A 62 12.13 18.66 -5.61
N SER A 63 11.64 17.91 -6.61
CA SER A 63 11.10 16.56 -6.40
C SER A 63 11.09 15.72 -7.68
N PHE A 64 11.39 14.42 -7.56
CA PHE A 64 11.11 13.47 -8.64
C PHE A 64 9.69 12.92 -8.49
N ASN A 65 8.77 13.38 -9.35
CA ASN A 65 7.36 12.99 -9.28
C ASN A 65 7.02 11.93 -10.32
N VAL A 66 6.41 10.86 -9.84
CA VAL A 66 5.88 9.80 -10.68
C VAL A 66 4.38 9.84 -10.58
N ASP A 67 3.72 10.37 -11.60
CA ASP A 67 2.26 10.31 -11.68
C ASP A 67 1.87 8.94 -12.24
N PHE A 68 1.28 8.11 -11.40
CA PHE A 68 0.85 6.76 -11.75
C PHE A 68 -0.62 6.77 -12.18
N VAL A 69 -0.90 6.13 -13.30
CA VAL A 69 -2.26 5.95 -13.82
C VAL A 69 -2.63 4.48 -13.68
N THR A 70 -3.54 4.18 -12.76
CA THR A 70 -3.94 2.80 -12.44
C THR A 70 -5.31 2.43 -13.01
N GLY A 71 -5.40 1.27 -13.65
CA GLY A 71 -6.66 0.63 -14.02
C GLY A 71 -6.59 -0.88 -13.84
N VAL A 72 -7.60 -1.49 -13.23
CA VAL A 72 -7.63 -2.95 -12.99
C VAL A 72 -8.27 -3.66 -14.17
N LYS A 73 -7.55 -4.57 -14.83
CA LYS A 73 -8.08 -5.43 -15.90
C LYS A 73 -8.34 -6.83 -15.36
N TRP A 74 -9.59 -7.27 -15.43
CA TRP A 74 -9.98 -8.66 -15.17
C TRP A 74 -9.88 -9.49 -16.45
N LEU A 75 -9.26 -10.68 -16.37
CA LEU A 75 -9.26 -11.63 -17.48
C LEU A 75 -10.67 -12.26 -17.59
N GLN A 76 -11.31 -12.12 -18.76
CA GLN A 76 -12.72 -12.42 -19.06
C GLN A 76 -13.13 -13.92 -18.96
N SER A 77 -12.90 -14.58 -17.83
CA SER A 77 -13.42 -15.94 -17.58
C SER A 77 -14.40 -16.02 -16.41
N VAL A 78 -14.94 -14.88 -15.97
CA VAL A 78 -16.08 -14.81 -15.05
C VAL A 78 -17.13 -13.89 -15.67
N ARG A 79 -17.68 -14.29 -16.82
CA ARG A 79 -18.72 -13.50 -17.52
C ARG A 79 -20.10 -13.56 -16.83
N ASP A 80 -20.26 -14.36 -15.78
CA ASP A 80 -21.60 -14.61 -15.20
C ASP A 80 -21.85 -14.04 -13.79
N ILE A 81 -20.92 -13.28 -13.17
CA ILE A 81 -21.14 -12.75 -11.80
C ILE A 81 -21.39 -11.23 -11.76
N PHE A 82 -21.05 -10.46 -12.80
CA PHE A 82 -21.20 -9.00 -12.77
C PHE A 82 -21.75 -8.45 -14.09
N ALA A 83 -23.03 -8.71 -14.34
CA ALA A 83 -23.84 -7.88 -15.23
C ALA A 83 -24.18 -6.57 -14.50
N GLY A 84 -23.28 -5.58 -14.56
CA GLY A 84 -23.51 -4.27 -13.95
C GLY A 84 -22.40 -3.26 -14.22
N SER A 85 -22.57 -2.51 -15.32
CA SER A 85 -22.04 -1.17 -15.67
C SER A 85 -20.56 -0.83 -15.42
N GLU A 86 -19.94 -0.23 -16.44
CA GLU A 86 -18.63 0.41 -16.62
C GLU A 86 -17.87 1.05 -15.41
N ALA A 87 -18.42 1.11 -14.19
CA ALA A 87 -17.79 1.64 -12.98
C ALA A 87 -16.69 0.75 -12.35
N THR A 88 -16.38 -0.40 -12.93
CA THR A 88 -15.64 -1.48 -12.25
C THR A 88 -14.12 -1.31 -12.23
N ALA A 89 -13.52 -0.45 -13.06
CA ALA A 89 -12.06 -0.29 -13.11
C ALA A 89 -11.54 0.80 -12.13
N THR A 90 -12.19 1.97 -12.12
CA THR A 90 -11.82 3.15 -11.31
C THR A 90 -12.05 2.93 -9.81
N ALA A 91 -13.15 2.24 -9.45
CA ALA A 91 -13.46 1.92 -8.06
C ALA A 91 -12.41 1.00 -7.41
N ASN A 92 -11.77 0.12 -8.18
CA ASN A 92 -10.81 -0.85 -7.66
C ASN A 92 -9.43 -0.23 -7.40
N ALA A 93 -8.99 0.69 -8.25
CA ALA A 93 -7.69 1.33 -8.09
C ALA A 93 -7.68 2.29 -6.89
N SER A 94 -8.73 3.11 -6.75
CA SER A 94 -8.92 3.98 -5.58
C SER A 94 -9.05 3.19 -4.27
N ALA A 95 -9.63 1.99 -4.33
CA ALA A 95 -9.71 1.10 -3.17
C ALA A 95 -8.34 0.56 -2.75
N ILE A 96 -7.50 0.12 -3.70
CA ILE A 96 -6.12 -0.30 -3.43
C ILE A 96 -5.34 0.86 -2.80
N LEU A 97 -5.39 2.04 -3.43
CA LEU A 97 -4.67 3.22 -2.95
C LEU A 97 -5.19 3.71 -1.59
N GLY A 98 -6.49 3.59 -1.34
CA GLY A 98 -7.09 3.84 -0.02
C GLY A 98 -6.61 2.86 1.04
N ALA A 99 -6.59 1.56 0.74
CA ALA A 99 -6.11 0.52 1.64
C ALA A 99 -4.59 0.64 1.91
N LEU A 100 -3.80 1.10 0.94
CA LEU A 100 -2.38 1.45 1.15
C LEU A 100 -2.20 2.73 1.98
N GLY A 101 -3.22 3.59 2.01
CA GLY A 101 -3.20 4.91 2.68
C GLY A 101 -2.80 6.06 1.75
N VAL A 102 -2.47 5.81 0.49
CA VAL A 102 -2.07 6.86 -0.48
C VAL A 102 -3.15 7.94 -0.60
N LEU A 103 -4.44 7.57 -0.51
CA LEU A 103 -5.57 8.50 -0.59
C LEU A 103 -6.14 8.92 0.78
N GLY A 104 -5.62 8.44 1.91
CA GLY A 104 -6.25 8.66 3.20
C GLY A 104 -5.41 8.28 4.42
N LYS A 105 -5.81 8.76 5.60
CA LYS A 105 -4.97 8.69 6.82
C LYS A 105 -4.99 7.35 7.55
N THR A 106 -5.82 6.39 7.12
CA THR A 106 -6.08 5.14 7.87
C THR A 106 -5.59 3.87 7.18
N GLY A 107 -4.84 3.95 6.07
CA GLY A 107 -4.37 2.76 5.34
C GLY A 107 -3.09 2.13 5.90
N LEU A 108 -2.49 1.23 5.12
CA LEU A 108 -1.33 0.42 5.50
C LEU A 108 -0.13 1.26 5.92
N ILE A 109 0.28 2.25 5.13
CA ILE A 109 1.49 3.04 5.43
C ILE A 109 1.33 3.81 6.76
N PRO A 110 0.24 4.56 7.01
CA PRO A 110 -0.01 5.18 8.32
C PRO A 110 -0.09 4.16 9.46
N LEU A 111 -0.72 3.00 9.23
CA LEU A 111 -0.81 1.94 10.24
C LEU A 111 0.57 1.43 10.65
N LEU A 112 1.47 1.20 9.69
CA LEU A 112 2.84 0.74 9.98
C LEU A 112 3.62 1.79 10.77
N LYS A 113 3.53 3.06 10.37
CA LYS A 113 4.12 4.18 11.13
C LYS A 113 3.58 4.27 12.54
N TRP A 114 2.29 4.00 12.75
CA TRP A 114 1.69 3.95 14.07
C TRP A 114 2.17 2.73 14.86
N LEU A 115 2.26 1.55 14.22
CA LEU A 115 2.71 0.33 14.87
C LEU A 115 4.15 0.49 15.39
N ARG A 116 5.06 1.12 14.65
CA ARG A 116 6.47 1.27 15.04
C ARG A 116 7.14 -0.06 15.42
N ALA A 117 6.86 -1.09 14.63
CA ALA A 117 7.26 -2.48 14.90
C ALA A 117 6.81 -3.04 16.28
N ARG A 118 5.83 -2.42 16.94
CA ARG A 118 5.23 -2.97 18.17
C ARG A 118 4.36 -4.18 17.82
N PRO A 119 4.35 -5.23 18.68
CA PRO A 119 3.55 -6.42 18.42
C PRO A 119 2.05 -6.10 18.57
N ILE A 120 1.26 -6.57 17.62
CA ILE A 120 -0.20 -6.48 17.66
C ILE A 120 -0.72 -7.47 18.72
N THR A 121 -1.48 -6.96 19.69
CA THR A 121 -2.05 -7.79 20.75
C THR A 121 -3.39 -8.37 20.37
N GLN A 122 -4.20 -7.63 19.59
CA GLN A 122 -5.53 -8.07 19.15
C GLN A 122 -5.95 -7.36 17.86
N VAL A 123 -6.74 -8.04 17.03
CA VAL A 123 -7.46 -7.42 15.91
C VAL A 123 -8.93 -7.77 16.04
N GLU A 124 -9.79 -6.75 16.13
CA GLU A 124 -11.24 -6.89 16.09
C GLU A 124 -11.72 -6.51 14.69
N LEU A 125 -12.42 -7.43 14.03
CA LEU A 125 -13.10 -7.16 12.76
C LEU A 125 -14.57 -6.90 13.06
N THR A 126 -15.09 -5.80 12.53
CA THR A 126 -16.51 -5.45 12.62
C THR A 126 -17.12 -5.65 11.25
N ASP A 127 -18.14 -6.50 11.19
CA ASP A 127 -18.92 -6.71 9.98
C ASP A 127 -19.56 -5.40 9.52
N PRO A 128 -19.59 -5.15 8.21
CA PRO A 128 -20.18 -3.92 7.69
C PRO A 128 -21.66 -3.84 8.01
N VAL A 129 -22.13 -2.64 8.35
CA VAL A 129 -23.56 -2.34 8.45
C VAL A 129 -24.01 -1.75 7.12
N GLY A 130 -24.91 -2.43 6.41
CA GLY A 130 -25.42 -1.95 5.11
C GLY A 130 -24.45 -2.19 3.94
N ARG A 131 -24.10 -1.13 3.19
CA ARG A 131 -23.20 -1.19 2.01
C ARG A 131 -21.75 -0.81 2.34
N ASP A 132 -21.40 -0.71 3.62
CA ASP A 132 -20.06 -0.34 4.05
C ASP A 132 -19.06 -1.49 3.85
N ARG A 133 -17.77 -1.16 3.94
CA ARG A 133 -16.69 -2.16 3.98
C ARG A 133 -16.45 -2.64 5.41
N PRO A 134 -15.98 -3.89 5.61
CA PRO A 134 -15.57 -4.36 6.92
C PRO A 134 -14.59 -3.39 7.56
N ARG A 135 -14.77 -3.10 8.85
CA ARG A 135 -13.86 -2.24 9.63
C ARG A 135 -13.00 -3.11 10.52
N ALA A 136 -11.83 -2.60 10.87
CA ALA A 136 -10.93 -3.26 11.78
C ALA A 136 -10.42 -2.30 12.84
N ARG A 137 -10.32 -2.79 14.08
CA ARG A 137 -9.60 -2.14 15.17
C ARG A 137 -8.42 -3.01 15.58
N ILE A 138 -7.22 -2.44 15.49
CA ILE A 138 -5.97 -3.10 15.85
C ILE A 138 -5.54 -2.58 17.21
N TYR A 139 -5.25 -3.46 18.15
CA TYR A 139 -4.79 -3.12 19.49
C TYR A 139 -3.30 -3.41 19.66
N VAL A 140 -2.62 -2.53 20.38
CA VAL A 140 -1.24 -2.68 20.87
C VAL A 140 -1.25 -2.32 22.36
N GLY A 141 -1.43 -3.33 23.22
CA GLY A 141 -1.65 -3.10 24.64
C GLY A 141 -2.98 -2.35 24.86
N ASN A 142 -2.89 -1.13 25.41
CA ASN A 142 -4.06 -0.27 25.65
C ASN A 142 -4.34 0.72 24.50
N ASP A 143 -3.41 0.85 23.55
CA ASP A 143 -3.60 1.71 22.39
C ASP A 143 -4.37 0.96 21.30
N PHE A 144 -5.09 1.69 20.46
CA PHE A 144 -5.74 1.11 19.28
C PHE A 144 -5.62 2.00 18.04
N TYR A 145 -5.81 1.37 16.89
CA TYR A 145 -5.83 2.01 15.58
C TYR A 145 -7.00 1.48 14.75
N ASP A 146 -7.82 2.39 14.24
CA ASP A 146 -8.99 2.05 13.41
C ASP A 146 -8.65 2.14 11.91
N THR A 147 -9.04 1.12 11.17
CA THR A 147 -8.83 1.02 9.73
C THR A 147 -9.94 0.21 9.03
N GLU A 148 -9.80 0.01 7.73
CA GLU A 148 -10.62 -0.92 6.94
C GLU A 148 -10.05 -2.34 7.00
N GLY A 149 -10.90 -3.37 6.91
CA GLY A 149 -10.48 -4.77 6.86
C GLY A 149 -9.47 -5.04 5.74
N ALA A 150 -9.64 -4.40 4.58
CA ALA A 150 -8.70 -4.46 3.47
C ALA A 150 -7.26 -4.08 3.87
N THR A 151 -7.09 -3.13 4.79
CA THR A 151 -5.76 -2.75 5.29
C THR A 151 -5.13 -3.84 6.14
N VAL A 152 -5.94 -4.59 6.91
CA VAL A 152 -5.48 -5.74 7.68
C VAL A 152 -5.05 -6.87 6.75
N ASP A 153 -5.77 -7.10 5.65
CA ASP A 153 -5.40 -8.11 4.66
C ASP A 153 -4.06 -7.78 4.01
N LEU A 154 -3.85 -6.51 3.62
CA LEU A 154 -2.56 -6.03 3.10
C LEU A 154 -1.42 -6.12 4.12
N LEU A 155 -1.70 -5.85 5.39
CA LEU A 155 -0.70 -5.96 6.47
C LEU A 155 -0.19 -7.40 6.63
N ARG A 156 -1.07 -8.38 6.48
CA ARG A 156 -0.76 -9.82 6.65
C ARG A 156 0.03 -10.41 5.48
N ASP A 157 -0.06 -9.81 4.29
CA ASP A 157 0.58 -10.35 3.10
C ASP A 157 2.07 -9.98 3.02
N VAL A 158 2.95 -10.98 3.05
CA VAL A 158 4.41 -10.79 2.98
C VAL A 158 4.84 -10.18 1.64
N GLY A 159 4.14 -10.49 0.55
CA GLY A 159 4.44 -9.94 -0.77
C GLY A 159 4.23 -8.43 -0.81
N VAL A 160 3.10 -7.96 -0.29
CA VAL A 160 2.78 -6.54 -0.12
C VAL A 160 3.79 -5.87 0.80
N ARG A 161 4.13 -6.47 1.94
CA ARG A 161 5.13 -5.94 2.88
C ARG A 161 6.51 -5.76 2.24
N LYS A 162 6.99 -6.77 1.50
CA LYS A 162 8.26 -6.72 0.77
C LYS A 162 8.28 -5.71 -0.36
N ALA A 163 7.18 -5.59 -1.11
CA ALA A 163 7.07 -4.61 -2.18
C ALA A 163 7.09 -3.19 -1.60
N MET A 164 6.40 -2.95 -0.48
CA MET A 164 6.44 -1.67 0.23
C MET A 164 7.85 -1.29 0.71
N GLU A 165 8.57 -2.25 1.31
CA GLU A 165 9.97 -2.06 1.72
C GLU A 165 10.84 -1.61 0.54
N ARG A 166 10.68 -2.23 -0.64
CA ARG A 166 11.43 -1.85 -1.86
C ARG A 166 11.04 -0.51 -2.45
N VAL A 167 9.78 -0.06 -2.29
CA VAL A 167 9.37 1.30 -2.67
C VAL A 167 10.13 2.33 -1.84
N LEU A 168 10.42 2.01 -0.58
CA LEU A 168 11.11 2.90 0.36
C LEU A 168 12.64 2.77 0.32
N ALA A 169 13.18 1.78 -0.39
CA ALA A 169 14.62 1.53 -0.47
C ALA A 169 15.47 2.76 -0.85
N PRO A 170 15.02 3.70 -1.71
CA PRO A 170 15.79 4.91 -1.96
C PRO A 170 16.10 5.76 -0.71
N LEU A 171 15.35 5.63 0.39
CA LEU A 171 15.66 6.30 1.66
C LEU A 171 16.93 5.77 2.34
N GLU A 172 17.46 4.63 1.90
CA GLU A 172 18.75 4.10 2.36
C GLU A 172 19.93 4.76 1.63
N THR A 173 19.66 5.48 0.53
CA THR A 173 20.66 6.16 -0.28
C THR A 173 20.94 7.56 0.27
N SER A 174 22.21 7.87 0.50
CA SER A 174 22.64 9.15 1.05
C SER A 174 22.11 10.35 0.24
N GLY A 175 21.44 11.26 0.93
CA GLY A 175 20.88 12.49 0.35
C GLY A 175 19.49 12.32 -0.26
N ILE A 176 18.84 11.17 -0.08
CA ILE A 176 17.39 11.00 -0.26
C ILE A 176 16.79 10.83 1.13
N ASP A 177 16.07 11.84 1.59
CA ASP A 177 15.66 11.94 2.99
C ASP A 177 14.18 11.60 3.18
N VAL A 178 13.39 11.78 2.12
CA VAL A 178 11.93 11.74 2.20
C VAL A 178 11.30 11.03 1.00
N VAL A 179 10.32 10.16 1.29
CA VAL A 179 9.34 9.65 0.32
C VAL A 179 7.96 10.19 0.68
N ALA A 180 7.33 10.88 -0.26
CA ALA A 180 5.98 11.41 -0.11
C ALA A 180 5.01 10.71 -1.08
N LEU A 181 3.81 10.39 -0.60
CA LEU A 181 2.73 9.84 -1.41
C LEU A 181 1.49 10.73 -1.32
N GLY A 182 0.81 10.93 -2.44
CA GLY A 182 -0.38 11.78 -2.47
C GLY A 182 -1.09 11.84 -3.82
N GLN A 183 -1.92 12.87 -4.01
CA GLN A 183 -2.70 13.05 -5.22
C GLN A 183 -2.75 14.53 -5.62
N GLY A 184 -2.57 14.80 -6.92
CA GLY A 184 -2.57 16.18 -7.43
C GLY A 184 -1.40 16.98 -6.85
N SER A 185 -1.70 18.01 -6.05
CA SER A 185 -0.70 18.78 -5.29
C SER A 185 -0.66 18.43 -3.80
N SER A 186 -1.56 17.55 -3.34
CA SER A 186 -1.66 17.17 -1.93
C SER A 186 -0.67 16.06 -1.62
N VAL A 187 0.14 16.25 -0.57
CA VAL A 187 0.91 15.19 0.07
C VAL A 187 0.06 14.63 1.21
N ASN A 188 -0.25 13.34 1.14
CA ASN A 188 -1.10 12.67 2.13
C ASN A 188 -0.28 11.91 3.17
N ILE A 189 0.85 11.35 2.75
CA ILE A 189 1.78 10.61 3.60
C ILE A 189 3.20 11.01 3.27
N THR A 190 4.03 11.07 4.31
CA THR A 190 5.47 11.24 4.22
C THR A 190 6.14 10.14 5.04
N VAL A 191 7.23 9.58 4.53
CA VAL A 191 8.06 8.57 5.17
C VAL A 191 9.51 9.04 5.10
N ASP A 192 10.22 8.96 6.23
CA ASP A 192 11.64 9.26 6.32
C ASP A 192 12.44 8.03 6.79
N ALA A 193 13.78 8.15 6.82
CA ALA A 193 14.67 7.07 7.23
C ALA A 193 14.39 6.54 8.67
N GLY A 194 13.89 7.41 9.56
CA GLY A 194 13.53 7.03 10.93
C GLY A 194 12.28 6.14 11.01
N ASP A 195 11.44 6.15 9.97
CA ASP A 195 10.26 5.29 9.90
C ASP A 195 10.59 3.86 9.40
N LEU A 196 11.67 3.67 8.64
CA LEU A 196 12.03 2.41 7.97
C LEU A 196 11.96 1.15 8.84
N PRO A 197 12.35 1.17 10.13
CA PRO A 197 12.20 0.00 11.01
C PRO A 197 10.75 -0.53 11.10
N SER A 198 9.74 0.32 10.85
CA SER A 198 8.33 -0.07 10.86
C SER A 198 7.89 -0.79 9.58
N PHE A 199 8.68 -0.70 8.51
CA PHE A 199 8.37 -1.21 7.18
C PHE A 199 9.01 -2.56 6.85
N VAL A 200 9.95 -3.01 7.69
CA VAL A 200 10.59 -4.33 7.54
C VAL A 200 9.55 -5.43 7.43
N SER A 201 9.66 -6.23 6.37
CA SER A 201 8.74 -7.34 6.12
C SER A 201 9.01 -8.50 7.09
N PRO A 202 7.96 -9.18 7.60
CA PRO A 202 8.16 -10.36 8.43
C PRO A 202 8.75 -11.50 7.60
N VAL A 203 9.66 -12.29 8.20
CA VAL A 203 10.26 -13.46 7.54
C VAL A 203 9.18 -14.54 7.35
N ALA A 204 9.03 -15.04 6.12
CA ALA A 204 7.93 -15.95 5.72
C ALA A 204 7.81 -17.26 6.53
N GLU A 205 8.84 -17.63 7.29
CA GLU A 205 8.85 -18.78 8.20
C GLU A 205 7.81 -18.64 9.33
N ASN A 206 7.50 -17.42 9.77
CA ASN A 206 6.62 -17.18 10.93
C ASN A 206 5.11 -17.33 10.64
N LEU A 207 4.68 -17.48 9.38
CA LEU A 207 3.25 -17.43 9.00
C LEU A 207 2.64 -18.80 8.63
N ARG A 208 3.43 -19.87 8.50
CA ARG A 208 2.93 -21.21 8.07
C ARG A 208 2.14 -21.96 9.14
N HIS A 209 1.91 -21.39 10.32
CA HIS A 209 1.30 -22.07 11.47
C HIS A 209 0.02 -21.41 12.00
N ALA A 210 -0.64 -20.54 11.24
CA ALA A 210 -1.92 -19.96 11.60
C ALA A 210 -3.11 -20.83 11.13
N PRO A 211 -3.90 -21.47 12.03
CA PRO A 211 -5.03 -22.30 11.61
C PRO A 211 -6.24 -21.45 11.22
N ILE A 212 -6.70 -21.58 9.98
CA ILE A 212 -7.88 -20.90 9.44
C ILE A 212 -9.15 -21.48 10.09
N SER A 213 -9.58 -20.97 11.24
CA SER A 213 -11.01 -20.83 11.61
C SER A 213 -11.19 -20.20 13.00
N GLY A 214 -12.08 -19.21 13.08
CA GLY A 214 -13.01 -18.98 14.19
C GLY A 214 -12.51 -18.72 15.62
N ALA A 215 -11.21 -18.63 15.91
CA ALA A 215 -10.71 -18.51 17.28
C ALA A 215 -9.90 -17.24 17.53
N ARG A 216 -10.11 -16.64 18.70
CA ARG A 216 -9.28 -15.57 19.31
C ARG A 216 -7.80 -15.83 19.02
N TRP A 217 -7.19 -14.98 18.20
CA TRP A 217 -5.81 -15.12 17.76
C TRP A 217 -4.86 -14.65 18.86
N SER A 218 -4.00 -15.55 19.34
CA SER A 218 -2.96 -15.22 20.31
C SER A 218 -1.68 -14.69 19.63
N ALA A 219 -0.97 -13.80 20.33
CA ALA A 219 0.06 -12.87 19.88
C ALA A 219 1.37 -13.45 19.30
N ARG A 220 1.40 -14.69 18.81
CA ARG A 220 2.66 -15.34 18.35
C ARG A 220 2.96 -15.24 16.86
N LEU A 221 2.10 -14.63 16.04
CA LEU A 221 2.23 -14.62 14.57
C LEU A 221 2.69 -13.28 13.97
N TRP A 222 3.14 -12.32 14.80
CA TRP A 222 3.38 -10.93 14.38
C TRP A 222 4.82 -10.45 14.61
N ALA A 223 5.80 -11.37 14.58
CA ALA A 223 7.23 -11.06 14.67
C ALA A 223 7.91 -11.18 13.30
#